data_AF-A0A151RQP7-F1
#
_entry.id   AF-A0A151RQP7-F1
#
_cell.length_a   1.000
_cell.length_b   1.000
_cell.length_c   1.000
_cell.angle_alpha   90.00
_cell.angle_beta   90.00
_cell.angle_gamma   90.00
#
_symmetry.space_group_name_H-M   'P 1'
#
loop_
_entity.id
_entity.type
_entity.pdbx_description
1 polymer ?
#
loop_
_entity_poly.entity_id
_entity_poly.type
_entity_poly.pdbx_seq_one_letter_code
_entity_poly.pdbx_strand_id
1 'polypeptide(L)' 'MPFGVTNAPAVFMDYMNRIFRLFLDKFVVVFIDDIVIYSRTSEEHGEHLSLVLKILKEKQL' A
#
# COMPACT_ATOMS: atom_id res chain seq x y z
N MET A 1 -14.94 4.34 -0.97
CA MET A 1 -15.34 5.25 0.14
C MET A 1 -15.36 6.67 -0.43
N PRO A 2 -16.37 7.52 -0.16
CA PRO A 2 -16.33 8.90 -0.65
C PRO A 2 -15.18 9.67 0.01
N PHE A 3 -14.49 10.53 -0.73
CA PHE A 3 -13.44 11.39 -0.18
C PHE A 3 -14.05 12.40 0.80
N GLY A 4 -13.36 12.70 1.91
CA GLY A 4 -13.76 13.74 2.86
C GLY A 4 -14.61 13.29 4.06
N VAL A 5 -14.83 11.99 4.26
CA VAL A 5 -15.39 11.45 5.51
C VAL A 5 -14.29 11.40 6.58
N THR A 6 -14.56 11.92 7.77
CA THR A 6 -13.58 12.08 8.88
C THR A 6 -12.90 10.77 9.28
N ASN A 7 -13.58 9.62 9.12
CA ASN A 7 -13.04 8.30 9.45
C ASN A 7 -12.44 7.54 8.26
N ALA A 8 -12.51 8.08 7.04
CA ALA A 8 -12.00 7.39 5.87
C ALA A 8 -10.49 7.09 5.92
N PRO A 9 -9.62 8.00 6.39
CA PRO A 9 -8.20 7.71 6.53
C PRO A 9 -7.96 6.54 7.50
N ALA A 10 -8.67 6.47 8.62
CA ALA A 10 -8.51 5.41 9.60
C ALA A 10 -8.94 4.04 9.05
N VAL A 11 -10.06 3.99 8.32
CA VAL A 11 -10.55 2.74 7.72
C VAL A 11 -9.69 2.31 6.54
N PHE A 12 -9.21 3.24 5.72
CA PHE A 12 -8.27 2.95 4.65
C PHE A 12 -6.94 2.43 5.21
N MET A 13 -6.37 3.11 6.21
CA MET A 13 -5.14 2.66 6.88
C MET A 13 -5.29 1.25 7.46
N ASP A 14 -6.37 0.92 8.17
CA ASP A 14 -6.59 -0.45 8.70
C ASP A 14 -6.70 -1.48 7.57
N TYR A 15 -7.45 -1.17 6.51
CA TYR A 15 -7.64 -2.06 5.38
C TYR A 15 -6.32 -2.35 4.65
N MET A 16 -5.56 -1.29 4.34
CA MET A 16 -4.28 -1.40 3.66
C MET A 16 -3.23 -2.05 4.55
N ASN A 17 -3.25 -1.79 5.86
CA ASN A 17 -2.35 -2.47 6.79
C ASN A 17 -2.59 -3.98 6.83
N ARG A 18 -3.84 -4.43 6.70
CA ARG A 18 -4.17 -5.86 6.64
C ARG A 18 -3.72 -6.51 5.33
N ILE A 19 -3.87 -5.83 4.20
CA ILE A 19 -3.46 -6.32 2.88
C ILE A 19 -1.94 -6.37 2.77
N PHE A 20 -1.26 -5.29 3.15
CA PHE A 20 0.18 -5.14 3.01
C PHE A 20 0.96 -5.63 4.22
N ARG A 21 0.32 -6.28 5.22
CA ARG A 21 0.95 -6.71 6.48
C ARG A 21 2.28 -7.43 6.32
N LEU A 22 2.43 -8.23 5.25
CA LEU A 22 3.65 -8.99 4.97
C LEU A 22 4.81 -8.15 4.40
N PHE A 23 4.49 -6.95 3.91
CA PHE A 23 5.36 -6.01 3.21
C PHE A 23 5.57 -4.69 3.98
N LEU A 24 4.70 -4.39 4.95
CA LEU A 24 4.86 -3.29 5.89
C LEU A 24 6.21 -3.38 6.60
N ASP A 25 6.85 -2.22 6.77
CA ASP A 25 8.16 -2.04 7.39
C ASP A 25 9.33 -2.76 6.69
N LYS A 26 9.08 -3.42 5.54
CA LYS A 26 10.11 -4.01 4.68
C LYS A 26 10.42 -3.13 3.48
N PHE A 27 9.40 -2.84 2.70
CA PHE A 27 9.50 -2.00 1.50
C PHE A 27 8.21 -1.21 1.21
N VAL A 28 7.17 -1.33 2.04
CA VAL A 28 5.90 -0.60 1.91
C VAL A 28 5.62 0.18 3.19
N VAL A 29 5.22 1.44 3.04
CA VAL A 29 4.63 2.28 4.09
C VAL A 29 3.29 2.78 3.60
N VAL A 30 2.25 2.66 4.42
CA VAL A 30 0.92 3.23 4.13
C VAL A 30 0.78 4.50 4.94
N PHE A 31 0.46 5.62 4.28
CA PHE A 31 0.28 6.91 4.94
C PHE A 31 -1.00 7.58 4.45
N ILE A 32 -2.00 7.66 5.33
CA ILE A 32 -3.33 8.20 5.04
C ILE A 32 -3.92 7.53 3.79
N ASP A 33 -3.86 8.17 2.63
CA ASP A 33 -4.43 7.68 1.37
C ASP A 33 -3.35 7.14 0.40
N ASP A 34 -2.07 7.29 0.72
CA ASP A 34 -0.94 6.95 -0.14
C ASP A 34 -0.22 5.67 0.30
N ILE A 35 0.26 4.91 -0.68
CA ILE A 35 1.18 3.78 -0.48
C ILE A 35 2.54 4.20 -0.98
N VAL A 36 3.50 4.28 -0.07
CA VAL A 36 4.89 4.59 -0.38
C VAL A 36 5.68 3.29 -0.47
N ILE A 37 6.32 3.06 -1.60
CA ILE A 37 7.20 1.92 -1.83
C ILE A 37 8.63 2.42 -1.85
N TYR A 38 9.50 1.85 -1.01
CA TYR A 38 10.92 2.22 -0.95
C TYR A 38 11.80 1.02 -1.26
N SER A 39 12.94 1.26 -1.89
CA SER A 39 13.88 0.22 -2.33
C SER A 39 15.28 0.81 -2.45
N ARG A 40 16.33 -0.01 -2.42
CA ARG A 40 17.72 0.48 -2.45
C ARG A 40 18.22 0.68 -3.86
N THR A 41 17.76 -0.14 -4.82
CA THR A 41 18.10 -0.03 -6.24
C THR A 41 16.86 0.03 -7.11
N SER A 42 17.03 0.44 -8.37
CA SER A 42 15.95 0.48 -9.36
C SER A 42 15.44 -0.91 -9.73
N GLU A 43 16.31 -1.92 -9.76
CA GLU A 43 15.91 -3.30 -10.06
C GLU A 43 15.00 -3.85 -8.95
N GLU A 44 15.42 -3.72 -7.69
CA GLU A 44 14.59 -4.09 -6.53
C GLU A 44 13.26 -3.34 -6.53
N HIS A 45 13.28 -2.04 -6.89
CA HIS A 45 12.07 -1.24 -6.94
C HIS A 45 11.07 -1.76 -7.98
N GLY A 46 11.56 -2.22 -9.15
CA GLY A 46 10.71 -2.83 -10.17
C GLY A 46 10.01 -4.10 -9.67
N GLU A 47 10.72 -4.95 -8.93
CA GLU A 47 10.15 -6.16 -8.33
C GLU A 47 9.11 -5.83 -7.24
N HIS A 48 9.45 -4.93 -6.32
CA HIS A 48 8.52 -4.48 -5.27
C HIS A 48 7.26 -3.82 -5.84
N LEU A 49 7.41 -2.98 -6.87
CA LEU A 49 6.30 -2.34 -7.55
C LEU A 49 5.39 -3.36 -8.23
N SER A 50 5.97 -4.34 -8.92
CA SER A 50 5.22 -5.42 -9.57
C SER A 50 4.39 -6.23 -8.56
N LEU A 51 4.97 -6.55 -7.39
CA LEU A 51 4.27 -7.24 -6.31
C LEU A 51 3.10 -6.41 -5.76
N VAL A 52 3.33 -5.14 -5.45
CA VAL A 52 2.29 -4.25 -4.90
C VAL A 52 1.15 -4.06 -5.91
N LEU A 53 1.47 -3.78 -7.17
CA LEU A 53 0.46 -3.62 -8.23
C LEU A 53 -0.35 -4.90 -8.46
N LYS A 54 0.28 -6.07 -8.37
CA LYS A 54 -0.42 -7.35 -8.47
C LYS A 54 -1.44 -7.52 -7.34
N ILE A 55 -1.05 -7.20 -6.10
CA ILE A 55 -1.93 -7.28 -4.93
C ILE A 55 -3.10 -6.32 -5.07
N LEU A 56 -2.85 -5.06 -5.49
CA LEU A 56 -3.90 -4.08 -5.72
C LEU A 56 -4.91 -4.57 -6.76
N LYS A 57 -4.41 -5.12 -7.88
CA LYS A 57 -5.25 -5.72 -8.93
C LYS A 57 -6.08 -6.89 -8.43
N GLU A 58 -5.50 -7.80 -7.63
CA GLU A 58 -6.22 -8.94 -7.05
C GLU A 58 -7.31 -8.53 -6.06
N LYS A 59 -7.09 -7.41 -5.35
CA LYS A 59 -8.05 -6.87 -4.38
C LYS A 59 -9.08 -5.92 -5.00
N GLN A 60 -9.03 -5.68 -6.31
CA GLN A 60 -9.88 -4.73 -7.03
C GLN A 60 -9.87 -3.33 -6.41
N LEU A 61 -8.70 -2.93 -5.87
CA LEU A 61 -8.43 -1.58 -5.39
C LEU A 61 -7.95 -0.69 -6.54
#